data_AF-A0A4Y7SLX6-F1
#
_entry.id   AF-A0A4Y7SLX6-F1
#
_cell.length_a   1.000
_cell.length_b   1.000
_cell.length_c   1.000
_cell.angle_alpha   90.00
_cell.angle_beta   90.00
_cell.angle_gamma   90.00
#
_symmetry.space_group_name_H-M   'P 1'
#
loop_
_entity.id
_entity.type
_entity.pdbx_description
1 polymer ?
#
loop_
_entity_poly.entity_id
_entity_poly.type
_entity_poly.pdbx_seq_one_letter_code
_entity_poly.pdbx_strand_id
1 'polypeptide(L)'
;MKSFSTLLAFSFAALTAAAPLEFYRRAIDPALVPEFGHPAGLNPTGTGDCDGITNAAGVVVKIPCFCPPNRSDFIASLEANVAAGRAVNNPGVSVAFPTGNSKDEKLTRMQAALVTLQNLRGPGVGCPAASTTFLAQQKAIQDGTDGGAAPAPAPAPAPETNTPAPSNGGVDPALVPEFGHQAGLNPTGTGDCDGIRNAAGNIVKIPCACPPSRDSFVASVNANVAAGKVVNNPGISVSFPTDNSKASKLARMQTAIVTLQNLRGPGVGCPAASTTFLAQQKAIQEGAESTPSPAPAPAPTPAPQTPAAGGVDPALVPEFGHQAGLNPTGTGDCDGAVKNAAGETVKIPCSCPPDRDSFLASLDANVAAGRAVNNPGVAVSFPTDNSNQSKAARITAVLITLQNLRGPGVGCPAASTTLLGQLKALQG
;
A
#
# COMPACT_ATOMS: atom_id res chain seq x y z
N MET A 1 -44.25 -93.52 8.84
CA MET A 1 -43.19 -92.97 9.70
C MET A 1 -42.23 -92.18 8.82
N LYS A 2 -42.29 -90.84 8.88
CA LYS A 2 -41.37 -89.92 8.21
C LYS A 2 -40.98 -88.86 9.23
N SER A 3 -39.77 -88.98 9.76
CA SER A 3 -39.20 -88.04 10.74
C SER A 3 -38.68 -86.80 10.04
N PHE A 4 -39.08 -85.64 10.55
CA PHE A 4 -38.52 -84.33 10.24
C PHE A 4 -37.21 -84.17 11.04
N SER A 5 -36.11 -83.87 10.34
CA SER A 5 -34.86 -83.38 10.96
C SER A 5 -34.70 -81.90 10.63
N THR A 6 -34.82 -81.07 11.66
CA THR A 6 -34.65 -79.62 11.64
C THR A 6 -33.16 -79.30 11.76
N LEU A 7 -32.58 -78.64 10.75
CA LEU A 7 -31.21 -78.13 10.75
C LEU A 7 -31.18 -76.72 11.38
N LEU A 8 -30.43 -76.61 12.47
CA LEU A 8 -30.13 -75.37 13.19
C LEU A 8 -29.06 -74.58 12.43
N ALA A 9 -29.37 -73.38 11.94
CA ALA A 9 -28.40 -72.46 11.36
C ALA A 9 -27.89 -71.48 12.43
N PHE A 10 -26.59 -71.50 12.73
CA PHE A 10 -25.93 -70.54 13.61
C PHE A 10 -25.65 -69.23 12.87
N SER A 11 -26.31 -68.14 13.29
CA SER A 11 -26.00 -66.77 12.85
C SER A 11 -24.87 -66.20 13.70
N PHE A 12 -23.69 -66.00 13.11
CA PHE A 12 -22.61 -65.20 13.68
C PHE A 12 -22.94 -63.71 13.50
N ALA A 13 -23.28 -63.02 14.60
CA ALA A 13 -23.39 -61.56 14.64
C ALA A 13 -21.99 -60.97 14.93
N ALA A 14 -21.31 -60.47 13.90
CA ALA A 14 -20.11 -59.65 14.07
C ALA A 14 -20.51 -58.22 14.44
N LEU A 15 -20.41 -57.87 15.72
CA LEU A 15 -20.48 -56.48 16.20
C LEU A 15 -19.18 -55.77 15.85
N THR A 16 -19.13 -55.09 14.70
CA THR A 16 -18.09 -54.10 14.40
C THR A 16 -18.46 -52.77 15.06
N ALA A 17 -17.81 -52.46 16.17
CA ALA A 17 -17.83 -51.11 16.74
C ALA A 17 -17.04 -50.17 15.81
N ALA A 18 -17.71 -49.56 14.83
CA ALA A 18 -17.15 -48.46 14.07
C ALA A 18 -17.10 -47.23 14.98
N ALA A 19 -15.91 -46.90 15.48
CA ALA A 19 -15.66 -45.58 16.04
C ALA A 19 -16.01 -44.53 14.97
N PRO A 20 -16.78 -43.47 15.30
CA PRO A 20 -17.02 -42.39 14.35
C PRO A 20 -15.66 -41.80 14.00
N LEU A 21 -15.23 -42.00 12.75
CA LEU A 21 -14.17 -41.19 12.17
C LEU A 21 -14.73 -39.77 12.14
N GLU A 22 -14.36 -38.96 13.15
CA GLU A 22 -14.41 -37.51 13.03
C GLU A 22 -13.44 -37.13 11.91
N PHE A 23 -13.95 -37.16 10.68
CA PHE A 23 -13.32 -36.49 9.57
C PHE A 23 -13.33 -35.00 9.95
N TYR A 24 -12.22 -34.54 10.52
CA TYR A 24 -11.90 -33.13 10.61
C TYR A 24 -12.05 -32.58 9.19
N ARG A 25 -13.17 -31.89 8.95
CA ARG A 25 -13.37 -31.15 7.70
C ARG A 25 -12.20 -30.18 7.64
N ARG A 26 -11.33 -30.36 6.65
CA ARG A 26 -10.26 -29.40 6.40
C ARG A 26 -10.97 -28.09 6.08
N ALA A 27 -10.84 -27.11 6.97
CA ALA A 27 -11.24 -25.74 6.71
C ALA A 27 -10.59 -25.29 5.39
N ILE A 28 -11.28 -24.44 4.64
CA ILE A 28 -10.71 -23.90 3.42
C ILE A 28 -9.53 -23.02 3.84
N ASP A 29 -8.37 -23.24 3.23
CA ASP A 29 -7.24 -22.32 3.42
C ASP A 29 -7.62 -20.95 2.82
N PRO A 30 -7.76 -19.88 3.64
CA PRO A 30 -8.12 -18.56 3.13
C PRO A 30 -7.13 -18.01 2.09
N ALA A 31 -5.88 -18.48 2.12
CA ALA A 31 -4.85 -18.09 1.14
C ALA A 31 -5.09 -18.66 -0.26
N LEU A 32 -5.86 -19.75 -0.37
CA LEU A 32 -6.25 -20.34 -1.66
C LEU A 32 -7.51 -19.69 -2.25
N VAL A 33 -8.21 -18.84 -1.48
CA VAL A 33 -9.42 -18.13 -1.92
C VAL A 33 -9.01 -16.91 -2.74
N PRO A 34 -9.47 -16.79 -4.00
CA PRO A 34 -9.16 -15.63 -4.83
C PRO A 34 -9.57 -14.30 -4.20
N GLU A 35 -8.73 -13.27 -4.34
CA GLU A 35 -9.05 -11.90 -3.93
C GLU A 35 -10.12 -11.29 -4.85
N PHE A 36 -11.05 -10.50 -4.31
CA PHE A 36 -12.08 -9.84 -5.13
C PHE A 36 -11.48 -8.85 -6.12
N GLY A 37 -10.43 -8.12 -5.72
CA GLY A 37 -9.79 -7.11 -6.58
C GLY A 37 -10.70 -5.93 -6.97
N HIS A 38 -11.83 -5.75 -6.29
CA HIS A 38 -12.76 -4.63 -6.46
C HIS A 38 -13.41 -4.30 -5.11
N PRO A 39 -13.49 -3.03 -4.68
CA PRO A 39 -14.16 -2.65 -3.44
C PRO A 39 -15.68 -2.58 -3.60
N ALA A 40 -16.42 -2.86 -2.53
CA ALA A 40 -17.88 -2.67 -2.51
C ALA A 40 -18.26 -1.19 -2.42
N GLY A 41 -19.47 -0.85 -2.86
CA GLY A 41 -20.01 0.50 -2.67
C GLY A 41 -19.40 1.59 -3.55
N LEU A 42 -18.67 1.24 -4.61
CA LEU A 42 -18.02 2.22 -5.48
C LEU A 42 -19.06 3.02 -6.28
N ASN A 43 -19.02 4.36 -6.21
CA ASN A 43 -19.88 5.27 -6.98
C ASN A 43 -21.38 4.90 -6.97
N PRO A 44 -22.06 4.97 -5.82
CA PRO A 44 -23.47 4.64 -5.72
C PRO A 44 -24.32 5.58 -6.58
N THR A 45 -25.28 5.03 -7.32
CA THR A 45 -26.22 5.79 -8.17
C THR A 45 -27.41 6.38 -7.39
N GLY A 46 -27.60 5.95 -6.14
CA GLY A 46 -28.80 6.24 -5.35
C GLY A 46 -29.97 5.28 -5.61
N THR A 47 -29.88 4.38 -6.59
CA THR A 47 -30.90 3.34 -6.88
C THR A 47 -30.57 1.97 -6.29
N GLY A 48 -29.51 1.88 -5.48
CA GLY A 48 -28.98 0.62 -4.96
C GLY A 48 -27.89 -0.02 -5.85
N ASP A 49 -27.56 0.62 -6.98
CA ASP A 49 -26.49 0.19 -7.88
C ASP A 49 -25.21 0.99 -7.67
N CYS A 50 -24.10 0.32 -7.88
CA CYS A 50 -22.73 0.82 -7.77
C CYS A 50 -21.94 0.40 -9.02
N ASP A 51 -20.79 1.03 -9.21
CA ASP A 51 -19.84 0.69 -10.28
C ASP A 51 -19.15 -0.64 -9.97
N GLY A 52 -19.31 -1.60 -10.87
CA GLY A 52 -18.50 -2.82 -10.95
C GLY A 52 -17.31 -2.64 -11.88
N ILE A 53 -16.75 -3.76 -12.31
CA ILE A 53 -15.62 -3.75 -13.25
C ILE A 53 -16.09 -3.38 -14.65
N THR A 54 -15.24 -2.65 -15.36
CA THR A 54 -15.40 -2.31 -16.77
C THR A 54 -15.33 -3.56 -17.65
N ASN A 55 -16.35 -3.77 -18.48
CA ASN A 55 -16.36 -4.89 -19.43
C ASN A 55 -15.36 -4.67 -20.59
N ALA A 56 -15.23 -5.66 -21.47
CA ALA A 56 -14.33 -5.60 -22.63
C ALA A 56 -14.62 -4.45 -23.61
N ALA A 57 -15.83 -3.90 -23.59
CA ALA A 57 -16.22 -2.74 -24.40
C ALA A 57 -15.90 -1.39 -23.74
N GLY A 58 -15.22 -1.38 -22.57
CA GLY A 58 -14.90 -0.16 -21.86
C GLY A 58 -16.07 0.42 -21.06
N VAL A 59 -17.18 -0.32 -20.91
CA VAL A 59 -18.38 0.12 -20.18
C VAL A 59 -18.35 -0.41 -18.75
N VAL A 60 -18.51 0.49 -17.78
CA VAL A 60 -18.64 0.13 -16.36
C VAL A 60 -19.95 -0.63 -16.15
N VAL A 61 -19.85 -1.87 -15.66
CA VAL A 61 -21.03 -2.69 -15.39
C VAL A 61 -21.63 -2.28 -14.04
N LYS A 62 -22.91 -1.93 -14.01
CA LYS A 62 -23.61 -1.65 -12.75
C LYS A 62 -23.87 -2.94 -11.98
N ILE A 63 -23.59 -2.91 -10.68
CA ILE A 63 -23.75 -4.04 -9.76
C ILE A 63 -24.49 -3.57 -8.50
N PRO A 64 -25.13 -4.45 -7.73
CA PRO A 64 -25.69 -4.06 -6.44
C PRO A 64 -24.60 -3.51 -5.49
N CYS A 65 -24.87 -2.43 -4.77
CA CYS A 65 -23.87 -1.78 -3.91
C CYS A 65 -23.32 -2.63 -2.76
N PHE A 66 -24.04 -3.67 -2.36
CA PHE A 66 -23.55 -4.64 -1.37
C PHE A 66 -22.53 -5.64 -1.94
N CYS A 67 -22.21 -5.54 -3.23
CA CYS A 67 -21.25 -6.40 -3.92
C CYS A 67 -19.91 -5.69 -4.17
N PRO A 68 -18.78 -6.39 -4.01
CA PRO A 68 -18.67 -7.77 -3.49
C PRO A 68 -19.05 -7.86 -2.00
N PRO A 69 -19.39 -9.06 -1.49
CA PRO A 69 -19.72 -9.25 -0.07
C PRO A 69 -18.50 -8.98 0.82
N ASN A 70 -18.71 -8.96 2.15
CA ASN A 70 -17.59 -9.05 3.07
C ASN A 70 -16.82 -10.36 2.82
N ARG A 71 -15.48 -10.29 2.85
CA ARG A 71 -14.62 -11.44 2.56
C ARG A 71 -14.80 -12.58 3.57
N SER A 72 -14.95 -12.31 4.87
CA SER A 72 -15.18 -13.37 5.86
C SER A 72 -16.50 -14.10 5.61
N ASP A 73 -17.55 -13.35 5.28
CA ASP A 73 -18.87 -13.91 5.00
C ASP A 73 -18.86 -14.76 3.71
N PHE A 74 -18.10 -14.32 2.72
CA PHE A 74 -17.87 -15.09 1.50
C PHE A 74 -17.10 -16.39 1.76
N ILE A 75 -16.03 -16.34 2.55
CA ILE A 75 -15.25 -17.55 2.90
C ILE A 75 -16.13 -18.53 3.68
N ALA A 76 -16.91 -18.06 4.66
CA ALA A 76 -17.85 -18.91 5.39
C ALA A 76 -18.90 -19.55 4.47
N SER A 77 -19.41 -18.80 3.48
CA SER A 77 -20.33 -19.32 2.47
C SER A 77 -19.67 -20.36 1.56
N LEU A 78 -18.42 -20.13 1.16
CA LEU A 78 -17.64 -21.06 0.34
C LEU A 78 -17.33 -22.35 1.12
N GLU A 79 -16.95 -22.25 2.39
CA GLU A 79 -16.75 -23.38 3.29
C GLU A 79 -18.02 -24.23 3.42
N ALA A 80 -19.18 -23.59 3.60
CA ALA A 80 -20.46 -24.28 3.65
C ALA A 80 -20.76 -25.02 2.33
N ASN A 81 -20.49 -24.39 1.18
CA ASN A 81 -20.68 -25.02 -0.13
C ASN A 81 -19.76 -26.22 -0.35
N VAL A 82 -18.48 -26.09 -0.02
CA VAL A 82 -17.49 -27.18 -0.15
C VAL A 82 -17.81 -28.33 0.81
N ALA A 83 -18.19 -28.01 2.04
CA ALA A 83 -18.60 -29.01 3.02
C ALA A 83 -19.85 -29.79 2.60
N ALA A 84 -20.74 -29.16 1.84
CA ALA A 84 -21.92 -29.79 1.26
C ALA A 84 -21.64 -30.50 -0.09
N GLY A 85 -20.47 -30.27 -0.70
CA GLY A 85 -20.14 -30.71 -2.07
C GLY A 85 -20.96 -30.03 -3.17
N ARG A 86 -21.73 -28.98 -2.83
CA ARG A 86 -22.68 -28.27 -3.70
C ARG A 86 -23.00 -26.90 -3.14
N ALA A 87 -23.47 -25.97 -3.96
CA ALA A 87 -23.90 -24.67 -3.49
C ALA A 87 -25.11 -24.82 -2.55
N VAL A 88 -25.00 -24.41 -1.29
CA VAL A 88 -26.04 -24.61 -0.26
C VAL A 88 -27.36 -23.96 -0.68
N ASN A 89 -27.29 -22.78 -1.27
CA ASN A 89 -28.46 -22.04 -1.76
C ASN A 89 -28.85 -22.38 -3.21
N ASN A 90 -28.10 -23.28 -3.87
CA ASN A 90 -28.44 -23.81 -5.19
C ASN A 90 -27.95 -25.27 -5.31
N PRO A 91 -28.62 -26.22 -4.63
CA PRO A 91 -28.11 -27.58 -4.46
C PRO A 91 -27.91 -28.37 -5.76
N GLY A 92 -28.44 -27.90 -6.89
CA GLY A 92 -28.22 -28.50 -8.21
C GLY A 92 -26.82 -28.24 -8.79
N VAL A 93 -26.03 -27.34 -8.17
CA VAL A 93 -24.69 -26.98 -8.65
C VAL A 93 -23.63 -27.56 -7.71
N SER A 94 -22.84 -28.50 -8.21
CA SER A 94 -21.72 -29.09 -7.48
C SER A 94 -20.60 -28.08 -7.24
N VAL A 95 -19.97 -28.15 -6.06
CA VAL A 95 -18.86 -27.27 -5.68
C VAL A 95 -17.72 -28.13 -5.15
N ALA A 96 -16.54 -27.96 -5.74
CA ALA A 96 -15.30 -28.59 -5.31
C ALA A 96 -14.22 -27.51 -5.15
N PHE A 97 -13.37 -27.65 -4.14
CA PHE A 97 -12.29 -26.70 -3.88
C PHE A 97 -10.98 -27.45 -3.62
N PRO A 98 -10.29 -27.88 -4.68
CA PRO A 98 -9.06 -28.65 -4.53
C PRO A 98 -7.93 -27.77 -3.97
N THR A 99 -6.98 -28.39 -3.27
CA THR A 99 -5.85 -27.68 -2.63
C THR A 99 -4.58 -27.67 -3.47
N GLY A 100 -4.49 -28.44 -4.55
CA GLY A 100 -3.30 -28.48 -5.40
C GLY A 100 -3.14 -27.25 -6.29
N ASN A 101 -2.03 -27.17 -7.00
CA ASN A 101 -1.63 -25.98 -7.78
C ASN A 101 -1.64 -26.21 -9.29
N SER A 102 -2.18 -27.34 -9.77
CA SER A 102 -2.36 -27.54 -11.20
C SER A 102 -3.31 -26.48 -11.78
N LYS A 103 -3.15 -26.19 -13.07
CA LYS A 103 -4.03 -25.25 -13.80
C LYS A 103 -5.51 -25.61 -13.61
N ASP A 104 -5.85 -26.90 -13.74
CA ASP A 104 -7.22 -27.39 -13.61
C ASP A 104 -7.76 -27.20 -12.19
N GLU A 105 -6.95 -27.42 -11.16
CA GLU A 105 -7.35 -27.19 -9.77
C GLU A 105 -7.56 -25.71 -9.46
N LYS A 106 -6.69 -24.83 -9.97
CA LYS A 106 -6.87 -23.37 -9.84
C LYS A 106 -8.15 -22.90 -10.52
N LEU A 107 -8.43 -23.40 -11.73
CA LEU A 107 -9.68 -23.11 -12.44
C LEU A 107 -10.90 -23.63 -11.68
N THR A 108 -10.78 -24.81 -11.05
CA THR A 108 -11.85 -25.38 -10.22
C THR A 108 -12.12 -24.50 -9.00
N ARG A 109 -11.10 -24.00 -8.31
CA ARG A 109 -11.28 -23.03 -7.21
C ARG A 109 -11.93 -21.73 -7.66
N MET A 110 -11.51 -21.21 -8.82
CA MET A 110 -12.10 -20.00 -9.39
C MET A 110 -13.59 -20.21 -9.72
N GLN A 111 -13.93 -21.36 -10.28
CA GLN A 111 -15.32 -21.73 -10.56
C GLN A 111 -16.14 -21.87 -9.27
N ALA A 112 -15.60 -22.50 -8.24
CA ALA A 112 -16.24 -22.59 -6.93
C ALA A 112 -16.49 -21.21 -6.30
N ALA A 113 -15.53 -20.29 -6.43
CA ALA A 113 -15.66 -18.92 -5.96
C ALA A 113 -16.76 -18.15 -6.72
N LEU A 114 -16.80 -18.26 -8.06
CA LEU A 114 -17.85 -17.66 -8.90
C LEU A 114 -19.24 -18.24 -8.58
N VAL A 115 -19.37 -19.55 -8.46
CA VAL A 115 -20.63 -20.21 -8.09
C VAL A 115 -21.09 -19.74 -6.71
N THR A 116 -20.19 -19.68 -5.73
CA THR A 116 -20.52 -19.18 -4.39
C THR A 116 -21.01 -17.75 -4.44
N LEU A 117 -20.29 -16.87 -5.15
CA LEU A 117 -20.62 -15.45 -5.31
C LEU A 117 -22.03 -15.26 -5.92
N GLN A 118 -22.36 -16.02 -6.96
CA GLN A 118 -23.63 -15.93 -7.68
C GLN A 118 -24.82 -16.53 -6.91
N ASN A 119 -24.56 -17.39 -5.91
CA ASN A 119 -25.60 -18.09 -5.17
C ASN A 119 -25.61 -17.73 -3.66
N LEU A 120 -25.11 -16.55 -3.27
CA LEU A 120 -25.05 -16.16 -1.85
C LEU A 120 -26.41 -16.08 -1.15
N ARG A 121 -27.50 -15.81 -1.89
CA ARG A 121 -28.85 -15.58 -1.34
C ARG A 121 -29.94 -16.40 -2.02
N GLY A 122 -29.58 -17.36 -2.87
CA GLY A 122 -30.51 -18.19 -3.63
C GLY A 122 -29.97 -18.55 -5.02
N PRO A 123 -30.69 -19.37 -5.80
CA PRO A 123 -30.27 -19.74 -7.16
C PRO A 123 -30.12 -18.51 -8.06
N GLY A 124 -28.88 -18.18 -8.43
CA GLY A 124 -28.55 -16.98 -9.23
C GLY A 124 -28.81 -15.64 -8.52
N VAL A 125 -29.15 -15.66 -7.23
CA VAL A 125 -29.36 -14.46 -6.42
C VAL A 125 -28.13 -14.26 -5.54
N GLY A 126 -27.25 -13.37 -5.98
CA GLY A 126 -25.99 -13.10 -5.31
C GLY A 126 -25.30 -11.90 -5.93
N CYS A 127 -23.97 -11.90 -5.90
CA CYS A 127 -23.19 -10.88 -6.55
C CYS A 127 -22.81 -11.31 -7.98
N PRO A 128 -23.00 -10.43 -8.98
CA PRO A 128 -22.60 -10.73 -10.35
C PRO A 128 -21.08 -10.83 -10.43
N ALA A 129 -20.56 -11.59 -11.40
CA ALA A 129 -19.12 -11.75 -11.58
C ALA A 129 -18.40 -10.40 -11.75
N ALA A 130 -19.04 -9.42 -12.38
CA ALA A 130 -18.53 -8.05 -12.55
C ALA A 130 -18.25 -7.29 -11.23
N SER A 131 -18.69 -7.82 -10.09
CA SER A 131 -18.32 -7.29 -8.76
C SER A 131 -16.93 -7.73 -8.29
N THR A 132 -16.24 -8.57 -9.05
CA THR A 132 -14.93 -9.13 -8.71
C THR A 132 -14.08 -9.34 -9.96
N THR A 133 -12.77 -9.38 -9.80
CA THR A 133 -11.81 -9.65 -10.88
C THR A 133 -11.68 -11.14 -11.22
N PHE A 134 -12.58 -12.01 -10.70
CA PHE A 134 -12.49 -13.46 -10.86
C PHE A 134 -12.45 -13.92 -12.33
N LEU A 135 -13.20 -13.28 -13.23
CA LEU A 135 -13.15 -13.64 -14.66
C LEU A 135 -11.80 -13.30 -15.31
N ALA A 136 -11.19 -12.17 -14.93
CA ALA A 136 -9.86 -11.79 -15.39
C ALA A 136 -8.79 -12.74 -14.82
N GLN A 137 -8.91 -13.13 -13.55
CA GLN A 137 -8.03 -14.11 -12.93
C GLN A 137 -8.19 -15.50 -13.56
N GLN A 138 -9.43 -15.94 -13.84
CA GLN A 138 -9.71 -17.19 -14.55
C GLN A 138 -9.02 -17.20 -15.92
N LYS A 139 -9.15 -16.09 -16.67
CA LYS A 139 -8.48 -15.93 -17.96
C LYS A 139 -6.95 -15.96 -17.83
N ALA A 140 -6.38 -15.30 -16.82
CA ALA A 140 -4.94 -15.34 -16.58
C ALA A 140 -4.45 -16.77 -16.32
N ILE A 141 -5.21 -17.58 -15.56
CA ILE A 141 -4.92 -19.00 -15.32
C ILE A 141 -5.03 -19.81 -16.63
N GLN A 142 -6.05 -19.54 -17.44
CA GLN A 142 -6.21 -20.19 -18.75
C GLN A 142 -5.05 -19.87 -19.70
N ASP A 143 -4.57 -18.63 -19.68
CA ASP A 143 -3.48 -18.17 -20.53
C ASP A 143 -2.09 -18.56 -19.96
N GLY A 144 -2.03 -19.13 -18.74
CA GLY A 144 -0.77 -19.51 -18.07
C GLY A 144 0.05 -18.29 -17.60
N THR A 145 -0.61 -17.14 -17.46
CA THR A 145 -0.01 -15.87 -17.01
C THR A 145 -0.24 -15.62 -15.52
N ASP A 146 -0.92 -16.55 -14.84
CA ASP A 146 -1.16 -16.59 -13.40
C ASP A 146 0.09 -17.03 -12.61
N GLY A 147 1.22 -16.35 -12.85
CA GLY A 147 2.54 -16.56 -12.23
C GLY A 147 2.60 -17.77 -11.30
N GLY A 148 2.86 -18.95 -11.87
CA GLY A 148 2.72 -20.23 -11.19
C GLY A 148 3.36 -20.20 -9.80
N ALA A 149 2.64 -20.70 -8.79
CA ALA A 149 3.27 -21.04 -7.52
C ALA A 149 4.42 -22.01 -7.84
N ALA A 150 5.65 -21.56 -7.61
CA ALA A 150 6.84 -22.36 -7.84
C ALA A 150 6.71 -23.72 -7.12
N PRO A 151 7.20 -24.81 -7.71
CA PRO A 151 7.21 -26.11 -7.05
C PRO A 151 7.90 -26.00 -5.68
N ALA A 152 7.41 -26.76 -4.71
CA ALA A 152 7.89 -26.76 -3.34
C ALA A 152 9.43 -26.87 -3.31
N PRO A 153 10.15 -25.97 -2.59
CA PRO A 153 11.60 -26.06 -2.50
C PRO A 153 11.99 -27.39 -1.84
N ALA A 154 13.08 -27.99 -2.35
CA ALA A 154 13.80 -29.03 -1.62
C ALA A 154 14.20 -28.51 -0.21
N PRO A 155 14.42 -29.39 0.79
CA PRO A 155 14.72 -28.98 2.16
C PRO A 155 15.86 -27.97 2.18
N ALA A 156 15.56 -26.75 2.61
CA ALA A 156 16.53 -25.67 2.66
C ALA A 156 17.60 -25.96 3.74
N PRO A 157 18.86 -25.58 3.52
CA PRO A 157 19.90 -25.57 4.55
C PRO A 157 19.47 -24.72 5.76
N ALA A 158 20.02 -25.05 6.93
CA ALA A 158 19.71 -24.39 8.19
C ALA A 158 19.80 -22.86 8.10
N PRO A 159 18.86 -22.13 8.73
CA PRO A 159 18.76 -20.67 8.59
C PRO A 159 19.97 -19.96 9.17
N GLU A 160 20.55 -19.05 8.39
CA GLU A 160 21.51 -18.08 8.88
C GLU A 160 20.85 -17.16 9.92
N THR A 161 21.63 -16.80 10.93
CA THR A 161 21.21 -16.11 12.13
C THR A 161 20.59 -14.74 11.83
N ASN A 162 19.28 -14.64 12.01
CA ASN A 162 18.55 -13.37 12.00
C ASN A 162 19.10 -12.43 13.09
N THR A 163 19.39 -11.20 12.69
CA THR A 163 19.59 -10.06 13.57
C THR A 163 18.44 -9.98 14.59
N PRO A 164 18.70 -9.74 15.89
CA PRO A 164 17.66 -9.72 16.91
C PRO A 164 16.57 -8.70 16.58
N ALA A 165 15.31 -9.15 16.57
CA ALA A 165 14.16 -8.27 16.48
C ALA A 165 14.21 -7.21 17.61
N PRO A 166 13.78 -5.96 17.35
CA PRO A 166 13.74 -4.93 18.38
C PRO A 166 12.89 -5.41 19.55
N SER A 167 13.48 -5.37 20.75
CA SER A 167 12.98 -5.97 22.00
C SER A 167 11.67 -5.37 22.56
N ASN A 168 10.96 -4.54 21.78
CA ASN A 168 9.70 -3.91 22.15
C ASN A 168 8.51 -4.31 21.26
N GLY A 169 8.61 -5.39 20.46
CA GLY A 169 7.46 -5.91 19.71
C GLY A 169 6.90 -4.98 18.62
N GLY A 170 7.70 -3.97 18.22
CA GLY A 170 7.36 -3.05 17.14
C GLY A 170 7.70 -3.60 15.76
N VAL A 171 6.99 -3.12 14.75
CA VAL A 171 7.33 -3.30 13.34
C VAL A 171 8.64 -2.58 13.04
N ASP A 172 9.55 -3.26 12.35
CA ASP A 172 10.74 -2.64 11.79
C ASP A 172 10.33 -1.62 10.69
N PRO A 173 10.61 -0.32 10.86
CA PRO A 173 10.25 0.70 9.89
C PRO A 173 10.81 0.43 8.49
N ALA A 174 11.97 -0.23 8.39
CA ALA A 174 12.61 -0.55 7.11
C ALA A 174 11.84 -1.62 6.31
N LEU A 175 11.00 -2.41 6.98
CA LEU A 175 10.13 -3.40 6.34
C LEU A 175 8.78 -2.83 5.89
N VAL A 176 8.43 -1.62 6.33
CA VAL A 176 7.21 -0.93 5.87
C VAL A 176 7.48 -0.36 4.48
N PRO A 177 6.65 -0.62 3.46
CA PRO A 177 6.87 -0.10 2.11
C PRO A 177 6.88 1.44 2.06
N GLU A 178 7.74 1.99 1.21
CA GLU A 178 7.78 3.42 0.92
C GLU A 178 6.60 3.85 0.04
N PHE A 179 6.07 5.07 0.24
CA PHE A 179 4.91 5.52 -0.53
C PHE A 179 5.21 5.67 -2.02
N GLY A 180 6.43 6.10 -2.38
CA GLY A 180 6.81 6.40 -3.76
C GLY A 180 5.94 7.47 -4.45
N HIS A 181 5.23 8.29 -3.66
CA HIS A 181 4.43 9.43 -4.13
C HIS A 181 4.44 10.51 -3.04
N GLN A 182 4.41 11.78 -3.45
CA GLN A 182 4.41 12.92 -2.51
C GLN A 182 2.99 13.45 -2.31
N ALA A 183 2.70 13.95 -1.11
CA ALA A 183 1.43 14.59 -0.82
C ALA A 183 1.37 15.99 -1.43
N GLY A 184 0.17 16.54 -1.60
CA GLY A 184 0.02 17.94 -2.00
C GLY A 184 0.41 18.27 -3.45
N LEU A 185 0.60 17.26 -4.31
CA LEU A 185 0.99 17.52 -5.71
C LEU A 185 -0.16 18.15 -6.49
N ASN A 186 0.10 19.31 -7.13
CA ASN A 186 -0.84 20.02 -8.01
C ASN A 186 -2.27 20.18 -7.42
N PRO A 187 -2.42 20.93 -6.30
CA PRO A 187 -3.71 21.12 -5.68
C PRO A 187 -4.68 21.85 -6.62
N THR A 188 -5.92 21.38 -6.70
CA THR A 188 -6.99 21.99 -7.54
C THR A 188 -7.68 23.17 -6.87
N GLY A 189 -7.43 23.40 -5.57
CA GLY A 189 -8.17 24.37 -4.76
C GLY A 189 -9.46 23.82 -4.12
N THR A 190 -9.92 22.63 -4.50
CA THR A 190 -11.11 21.96 -3.93
C THR A 190 -10.77 20.93 -2.85
N GLY A 191 -9.50 20.85 -2.43
CA GLY A 191 -8.99 19.83 -1.51
C GLY A 191 -8.42 18.58 -2.20
N ASP A 192 -8.46 18.53 -3.53
CA ASP A 192 -7.92 17.44 -4.34
C ASP A 192 -6.55 17.77 -4.92
N CYS A 193 -5.71 16.75 -4.99
CA CYS A 193 -4.36 16.77 -5.53
C CYS A 193 -4.17 15.62 -6.53
N ASP A 194 -3.09 15.67 -7.28
CA ASP A 194 -2.70 14.62 -8.21
C ASP A 194 -2.14 13.39 -7.48
N GLY A 195 -2.81 12.26 -7.65
CA GLY A 195 -2.30 10.94 -7.31
C GLY A 195 -1.52 10.31 -8.46
N ILE A 196 -1.21 9.02 -8.33
CA ILE A 196 -0.59 8.25 -9.40
C ILE A 196 -1.56 8.10 -10.59
N ARG A 197 -0.99 7.88 -11.79
CA ARG A 197 -1.78 7.59 -12.99
C ARG A 197 -2.42 6.19 -12.88
N ASN A 198 -3.67 6.07 -13.30
CA ASN A 198 -4.30 4.77 -13.47
C ASN A 198 -3.78 4.06 -14.74
N ALA A 199 -4.26 2.85 -15.01
CA ALA A 199 -3.84 2.06 -16.17
C ALA A 199 -4.12 2.73 -17.52
N ALA A 200 -5.08 3.66 -17.59
CA ALA A 200 -5.39 4.46 -18.77
C ALA A 200 -4.49 5.70 -18.92
N GLY A 201 -3.52 5.90 -18.02
CA GLY A 201 -2.64 7.06 -18.00
C GLY A 201 -3.27 8.33 -17.40
N ASN A 202 -4.51 8.26 -16.92
CA ASN A 202 -5.19 9.41 -16.32
C ASN A 202 -4.73 9.60 -14.87
N ILE A 203 -4.46 10.84 -14.47
CA ILE A 203 -4.15 11.18 -13.08
C ILE A 203 -5.39 10.94 -12.22
N VAL A 204 -5.25 10.13 -11.17
CA VAL A 204 -6.33 9.93 -10.20
C VAL A 204 -6.29 11.07 -9.21
N LYS A 205 -7.42 11.77 -9.01
CA LYS A 205 -7.51 12.81 -7.96
C LYS A 205 -7.62 12.15 -6.59
N ILE A 206 -6.85 12.67 -5.65
CA ILE A 206 -6.76 12.18 -4.27
C ILE A 206 -6.88 13.38 -3.30
N PRO A 207 -7.26 13.18 -2.03
CA PRO A 207 -7.16 14.24 -1.04
C PRO A 207 -5.72 14.76 -0.90
N CYS A 208 -5.52 16.07 -0.84
CA CYS A 208 -4.18 16.66 -0.75
C CYS A 208 -3.36 16.25 0.48
N ALA A 209 -4.02 15.82 1.56
CA ALA A 209 -3.39 15.28 2.76
C ALA A 209 -2.86 13.84 2.59
N CYS A 210 -2.98 13.27 1.39
CA CYS A 210 -2.55 11.90 1.09
C CYS A 210 -1.35 11.90 0.13
N PRO A 211 -0.33 11.06 0.39
CA PRO A 211 -0.20 10.17 1.55
C PRO A 211 0.07 10.96 2.86
N PRO A 212 -0.17 10.37 4.04
CA PRO A 212 0.19 11.00 5.32
C PRO A 212 1.73 11.09 5.47
N SER A 213 2.21 11.72 6.55
CA SER A 213 3.65 11.66 6.87
C SER A 213 4.10 10.22 7.13
N ARG A 214 5.33 9.89 6.75
CA ARG A 214 5.90 8.54 6.91
C ARG A 214 5.84 8.07 8.36
N ASP A 215 6.22 8.92 9.30
CA ASP A 215 6.22 8.60 10.74
C ASP A 215 4.81 8.30 11.26
N SER A 216 3.83 9.13 10.90
CA SER A 216 2.43 8.90 11.30
C SER A 216 1.86 7.59 10.74
N PHE A 217 2.30 7.21 9.54
CA PHE A 217 1.89 5.96 8.93
C PHE A 217 2.56 4.74 9.56
N VAL A 218 3.87 4.80 9.84
CA VAL A 218 4.58 3.73 10.57
C VAL A 218 3.98 3.53 11.95
N ALA A 219 3.65 4.62 12.66
CA ALA A 219 2.94 4.55 13.94
C ALA A 219 1.57 3.84 13.81
N SER A 220 0.83 4.10 12.74
CA SER A 220 -0.45 3.43 12.46
C SER A 220 -0.27 1.95 12.12
N VAL A 221 0.75 1.59 11.34
CA VAL A 221 1.09 0.19 11.04
C VAL A 221 1.47 -0.54 12.33
N ASN A 222 2.30 0.07 13.18
CA ASN A 222 2.67 -0.45 14.50
C ASN A 222 1.44 -0.75 15.37
N ALA A 223 0.52 0.22 15.48
CA ALA A 223 -0.71 0.05 16.26
C ALA A 223 -1.59 -1.10 15.74
N ASN A 224 -1.74 -1.21 14.42
CA ASN A 224 -2.52 -2.28 13.80
C ASN A 224 -1.89 -3.67 14.02
N VAL A 225 -0.58 -3.78 13.87
CA VAL A 225 0.15 -5.04 14.06
C VAL A 225 0.13 -5.48 15.52
N ALA A 226 0.32 -4.55 16.46
CA ALA A 226 0.20 -4.83 17.89
C ALA A 226 -1.22 -5.31 18.27
N ALA A 227 -2.25 -4.80 17.59
CA ALA A 227 -3.63 -5.24 17.78
C ALA A 227 -4.00 -6.53 17.01
N GLY A 228 -3.15 -6.99 16.09
CA GLY A 228 -3.45 -8.07 15.14
C GLY A 228 -4.56 -7.75 14.12
N LYS A 229 -5.03 -6.50 14.08
CA LYS A 229 -6.14 -6.02 13.25
C LYS A 229 -6.05 -4.51 13.04
N VAL A 230 -6.74 -4.00 12.03
CA VAL A 230 -6.81 -2.55 11.79
C VAL A 230 -7.59 -1.89 12.93
N VAL A 231 -6.94 -1.04 13.73
CA VAL A 231 -7.53 -0.43 14.95
C VAL A 231 -8.83 0.33 14.64
N ASN A 232 -8.83 1.07 13.53
CA ASN A 232 -9.97 1.86 13.07
C ASN A 232 -10.96 1.07 12.19
N ASN A 233 -10.68 -0.20 11.91
CA ASN A 233 -11.59 -1.12 11.22
C ASN A 233 -11.35 -2.57 11.70
N PRO A 234 -11.77 -2.92 12.93
CA PRO A 234 -11.38 -4.16 13.60
C PRO A 234 -11.79 -5.45 12.89
N GLY A 235 -12.69 -5.39 11.89
CA GLY A 235 -13.08 -6.54 11.08
C GLY A 235 -11.99 -7.01 10.09
N ILE A 236 -10.88 -6.26 9.95
CA ILE A 236 -9.76 -6.61 9.08
C ILE A 236 -8.56 -7.02 9.94
N SER A 237 -8.23 -8.31 9.93
CA SER A 237 -7.00 -8.82 10.54
C SER A 237 -5.77 -8.41 9.73
N VAL A 238 -4.64 -8.18 10.40
CA VAL A 238 -3.37 -7.88 9.75
C VAL A 238 -2.26 -8.78 10.29
N SER A 239 -1.27 -9.06 9.44
CA SER A 239 -0.03 -9.74 9.83
C SER A 239 1.15 -9.00 9.21
N PHE A 240 2.28 -8.98 9.94
CA PHE A 240 3.50 -8.31 9.49
C PHE A 240 4.71 -9.21 9.72
N PRO A 241 4.81 -10.30 8.93
CA PRO A 241 5.94 -11.21 9.03
C PRO A 241 7.25 -10.50 8.68
N THR A 242 8.37 -10.94 9.27
CA THR A 242 9.68 -10.29 9.14
C THR A 242 10.60 -10.94 8.12
N ASP A 243 10.31 -12.15 7.66
CA ASP A 243 11.13 -12.83 6.68
C ASP A 243 10.99 -12.23 5.26
N ASN A 244 11.92 -12.60 4.39
CA ASN A 244 12.01 -12.06 3.03
C ASN A 244 11.26 -12.88 1.97
N SER A 245 10.44 -13.86 2.37
CA SER A 245 9.65 -14.62 1.40
C SER A 245 8.69 -13.70 0.65
N LYS A 246 8.36 -14.09 -0.59
CA LYS A 246 7.34 -13.43 -1.41
C LYS A 246 6.01 -13.28 -0.66
N ALA A 247 5.59 -14.32 0.05
CA ALA A 247 4.38 -14.31 0.86
C ALA A 247 4.45 -13.24 1.96
N SER A 248 5.58 -13.15 2.67
CA SER A 248 5.77 -12.17 3.73
C SER A 248 5.83 -10.73 3.22
N LYS A 249 6.50 -10.49 2.08
CA LYS A 249 6.49 -9.19 1.40
C LYS A 249 5.06 -8.78 1.00
N LEU A 250 4.27 -9.70 0.44
CA LEU A 250 2.88 -9.44 0.07
C LEU A 250 2.00 -9.18 1.30
N ALA A 251 2.19 -9.90 2.40
CA ALA A 251 1.47 -9.67 3.65
C ALA A 251 1.75 -8.28 4.22
N ARG A 252 3.03 -7.85 4.25
CA ARG A 252 3.42 -6.49 4.67
C ARG A 252 2.80 -5.42 3.76
N MET A 253 2.84 -5.64 2.44
CA MET A 253 2.23 -4.73 1.46
C MET A 253 0.72 -4.62 1.66
N GLN A 254 0.04 -5.75 1.87
CA GLN A 254 -1.40 -5.77 2.13
C GLN A 254 -1.73 -5.03 3.44
N THR A 255 -0.97 -5.27 4.51
CA THR A 255 -1.09 -4.56 5.78
C THR A 255 -0.90 -3.04 5.61
N ALA A 256 0.06 -2.61 4.79
CA ALA A 256 0.27 -1.20 4.47
C ALA A 256 -0.93 -0.59 3.71
N ILE A 257 -1.45 -1.29 2.69
CA ILE A 257 -2.63 -0.84 1.91
C ILE A 257 -3.86 -0.71 2.80
N VAL A 258 -4.19 -1.72 3.60
CA VAL A 258 -5.40 -1.65 4.46
C VAL A 258 -5.23 -0.64 5.58
N THR A 259 -4.02 -0.45 6.12
CA THR A 259 -3.74 0.62 7.09
C THR A 259 -4.00 1.98 6.45
N LEU A 260 -3.47 2.23 5.26
CA LEU A 260 -3.62 3.48 4.52
C LEU A 260 -5.10 3.82 4.26
N GLN A 261 -5.89 2.84 3.85
CA GLN A 261 -7.31 2.99 3.52
C GLN A 261 -8.22 3.18 4.74
N ASN A 262 -7.74 2.85 5.94
CA ASN A 262 -8.55 2.87 7.16
C ASN A 262 -7.97 3.78 8.25
N LEU A 263 -7.11 4.75 7.90
CA LEU A 263 -6.44 5.65 8.86
C LEU A 263 -7.40 6.42 9.78
N ARG A 264 -8.64 6.67 9.34
CA ARG A 264 -9.63 7.50 10.03
C ARG A 264 -10.98 6.81 10.23
N GLY A 265 -11.06 5.51 9.98
CA GLY A 265 -12.28 4.70 10.09
C GLY A 265 -12.43 3.70 8.94
N PRO A 266 -13.50 2.88 8.93
CA PRO A 266 -13.72 1.89 7.88
C PRO A 266 -13.82 2.53 6.49
N GLY A 267 -12.83 2.27 5.63
CA GLY A 267 -12.73 2.86 4.28
C GLY A 267 -12.46 4.38 4.26
N VAL A 268 -12.24 5.00 5.42
CA VAL A 268 -11.94 6.43 5.54
C VAL A 268 -10.44 6.58 5.78
N GLY A 269 -9.70 6.91 4.72
CA GLY A 269 -8.25 7.01 4.78
C GLY A 269 -7.70 7.65 3.51
N CYS A 270 -6.50 7.23 3.14
CA CYS A 270 -5.90 7.62 1.88
C CYS A 270 -6.14 6.51 0.83
N PRO A 271 -6.58 6.86 -0.39
CA PRO A 271 -6.76 5.88 -1.46
C PRO A 271 -5.39 5.31 -1.85
N ALA A 272 -5.36 4.06 -2.32
CA ALA A 272 -4.10 3.44 -2.77
C ALA A 272 -3.39 4.24 -3.87
N ALA A 273 -4.16 4.99 -4.69
CA ALA A 273 -3.65 5.92 -5.70
C ALA A 273 -2.86 7.13 -5.14
N SER A 274 -2.78 7.28 -3.81
CA SER A 274 -1.86 8.22 -3.16
C SER A 274 -0.46 7.66 -2.93
N THR A 275 -0.21 6.43 -3.39
CA THR A 275 1.06 5.71 -3.23
C THR A 275 1.33 4.85 -4.45
N THR A 276 2.49 4.21 -4.50
CA THR A 276 2.85 3.19 -5.50
C THR A 276 2.65 1.76 -4.97
N PHE A 277 1.95 1.57 -3.84
CA PHE A 277 1.78 0.26 -3.20
C PHE A 277 1.20 -0.81 -4.13
N LEU A 278 0.23 -0.48 -5.00
CA LEU A 278 -0.32 -1.44 -5.95
C LEU A 278 0.71 -1.88 -7.01
N ALA A 279 1.55 -0.94 -7.47
CA ALA A 279 2.63 -1.26 -8.40
C ALA A 279 3.72 -2.11 -7.72
N GLN A 280 4.08 -1.78 -6.48
CA GLN A 280 5.02 -2.57 -5.68
C GLN A 280 4.48 -3.98 -5.37
N GLN A 281 3.19 -4.09 -5.02
CA GLN A 281 2.52 -5.38 -4.82
C GLN A 281 2.60 -6.23 -6.08
N LYS A 282 2.28 -5.64 -7.25
CA LYS A 282 2.38 -6.31 -8.54
C LYS A 282 3.80 -6.76 -8.85
N ALA A 283 4.81 -5.93 -8.62
CA ALA A 283 6.21 -6.30 -8.81
C ALA A 283 6.59 -7.52 -7.95
N ILE A 284 6.23 -7.51 -6.66
CA ILE A 284 6.45 -8.67 -5.76
C ILE A 284 5.73 -9.92 -6.29
N GLN A 285 4.49 -9.79 -6.80
CA GLN A 285 3.71 -10.89 -7.38
C GLN A 285 4.37 -11.47 -8.64
N GLU A 286 4.95 -10.63 -9.48
CA GLU A 286 5.60 -11.06 -10.71
C GLU A 286 6.96 -11.73 -10.45
N GLY A 287 7.45 -11.69 -9.21
CA GLY A 287 8.81 -12.16 -8.92
C GLY A 287 9.87 -11.31 -9.61
N ALA A 288 9.48 -10.18 -10.20
CA ALA A 288 10.34 -9.03 -10.33
C ALA A 288 10.64 -8.64 -8.89
N GLU A 289 11.71 -9.22 -8.34
CA GLU A 289 12.31 -8.62 -7.17
C GLU A 289 12.39 -7.15 -7.52
N SER A 290 11.66 -6.33 -6.77
CA SER A 290 12.16 -5.01 -6.48
C SER A 290 13.48 -5.32 -5.81
N THR A 291 14.53 -5.52 -6.61
CA THR A 291 15.82 -5.01 -6.22
C THR A 291 15.44 -3.61 -5.78
N PRO A 292 15.64 -3.27 -4.50
CA PRO A 292 15.77 -1.87 -4.19
C PRO A 292 16.67 -1.35 -5.29
N SER A 293 16.26 -0.33 -6.06
CA SER A 293 17.28 0.44 -6.76
C SER A 293 18.31 0.70 -5.66
N PRO A 294 19.55 0.18 -5.78
CA PRO A 294 20.43 0.13 -4.65
C PRO A 294 20.47 1.53 -4.07
N ALA A 295 20.05 1.67 -2.82
CA ALA A 295 20.72 2.65 -2.00
C ALA A 295 22.22 2.33 -2.22
N PRO A 296 23.04 3.30 -2.65
CA PRO A 296 24.48 3.08 -2.75
C PRO A 296 24.91 2.34 -1.49
N ALA A 297 25.53 1.18 -1.66
CA ALA A 297 25.89 0.33 -0.54
C ALA A 297 26.59 1.20 0.52
N PRO A 298 26.24 1.10 1.81
CA PRO A 298 27.06 1.68 2.87
C PRO A 298 28.45 1.08 2.69
N ALA A 299 29.40 1.93 2.31
CA ALA A 299 30.80 1.53 2.29
C ALA A 299 31.14 0.95 3.68
N PRO A 300 31.94 -0.13 3.75
CA PRO A 300 32.38 -0.69 5.04
C PRO A 300 32.87 0.45 5.90
N THR A 301 32.36 0.60 7.14
CA THR A 301 32.68 1.72 8.04
C THR A 301 34.18 1.99 7.98
N PRO A 302 34.60 3.03 7.23
CA PRO A 302 35.99 3.37 7.18
C PRO A 302 36.29 4.00 8.54
N ALA A 303 37.42 3.62 9.14
CA ALA A 303 37.99 4.38 10.26
C ALA A 303 37.83 5.88 9.96
N PRO A 304 37.37 6.73 10.90
CA PRO A 304 36.84 8.08 10.67
C PRO A 304 37.50 8.77 9.47
N GLN A 305 36.89 8.64 8.29
CA GLN A 305 37.40 9.29 7.09
C GLN A 305 36.85 10.70 7.10
N THR A 306 37.75 11.65 7.21
CA THR A 306 37.54 13.07 6.88
C THR A 306 36.64 13.19 5.64
N PRO A 307 35.53 13.96 5.69
CA PRO A 307 34.61 14.09 4.57
C PRO A 307 35.35 14.39 3.26
N ALA A 308 35.09 13.59 2.22
CA ALA A 308 35.48 13.95 0.86
C ALA A 308 34.78 15.29 0.52
N ALA A 309 35.56 16.24 0.01
CA ALA A 309 35.11 17.58 -0.29
C ALA A 309 33.91 17.58 -1.25
N GLY A 310 32.69 17.82 -0.76
CA GLY A 310 31.54 18.07 -1.63
C GLY A 310 30.14 17.89 -1.03
N GLY A 311 29.95 17.03 -0.03
CA GLY A 311 28.62 16.76 0.53
C GLY A 311 28.15 17.86 1.50
N VAL A 312 26.90 18.29 1.36
CA VAL A 312 26.26 19.21 2.32
C VAL A 312 25.89 18.44 3.58
N ASP A 313 26.44 18.84 4.74
CA ASP A 313 26.01 18.32 6.04
C ASP A 313 24.59 18.83 6.36
N PRO A 314 23.57 17.94 6.46
CA PRO A 314 22.19 18.34 6.75
C PRO A 314 22.03 19.09 8.07
N ALA A 315 22.93 18.87 9.05
CA ALA A 315 22.91 19.56 10.33
C ALA A 315 23.33 21.04 10.22
N LEU A 316 24.05 21.41 9.16
CA LEU A 316 24.44 22.79 8.87
C LEU A 316 23.39 23.56 8.07
N VAL A 317 22.37 22.88 7.54
CA VAL A 317 21.28 23.47 6.76
C VAL A 317 20.21 24.03 7.72
N PRO A 318 19.99 25.36 7.74
CA PRO A 318 18.99 25.96 8.61
C PRO A 318 17.58 25.39 8.37
N GLU A 319 16.76 25.35 9.43
CA GLU A 319 15.34 25.01 9.31
C GLU A 319 14.57 26.12 8.59
N PHE A 320 13.60 25.74 7.74
CA PHE A 320 12.74 26.70 7.06
C PHE A 320 11.89 27.52 8.06
N GLY A 321 11.52 26.91 9.18
CA GLY A 321 10.72 27.54 10.24
C GLY A 321 9.30 27.91 9.78
N HIS A 322 8.80 27.29 8.71
CA HIS A 322 7.45 27.47 8.19
C HIS A 322 6.95 26.15 7.60
N GLN A 323 5.65 25.89 7.70
CA GLN A 323 5.03 24.68 7.13
C GLN A 323 4.32 25.03 5.82
N ALA A 324 4.41 24.13 4.83
CA ALA A 324 3.70 24.29 3.56
C ALA A 324 2.18 24.13 3.76
N GLY A 325 1.39 24.70 2.84
CA GLY A 325 -0.06 24.46 2.81
C GLY A 325 -0.88 25.20 3.86
N LEU A 326 -0.33 26.19 4.58
CA LEU A 326 -1.08 26.92 5.61
C LEU A 326 -2.13 27.85 4.99
N ASN A 327 -3.37 27.76 5.47
CA ASN A 327 -4.50 28.63 5.08
C ASN A 327 -4.66 28.79 3.55
N PRO A 328 -4.95 27.70 2.81
CA PRO A 328 -5.09 27.77 1.36
C PRO A 328 -6.26 28.66 0.96
N THR A 329 -6.07 29.52 -0.03
CA THR A 329 -7.09 30.44 -0.57
C THR A 329 -8.03 29.77 -1.59
N GLY A 330 -7.68 28.56 -2.05
CA GLY A 330 -8.35 27.90 -3.18
C GLY A 330 -7.82 28.30 -4.56
N THR A 331 -6.89 29.27 -4.66
CA THR A 331 -6.26 29.71 -5.92
C THR A 331 -4.86 29.13 -6.13
N GLY A 332 -4.43 28.19 -5.27
CA GLY A 332 -3.06 27.67 -5.24
C GLY A 332 -2.11 28.45 -4.32
N ASP A 333 -2.62 29.51 -3.67
CA ASP A 333 -1.88 30.35 -2.73
C ASP A 333 -2.17 29.98 -1.27
N CYS A 334 -1.14 30.07 -0.44
CA CYS A 334 -1.14 29.81 0.98
C CYS A 334 -0.46 30.95 1.74
N ASP A 335 -0.65 30.99 3.05
CA ASP A 335 0.01 31.94 3.94
C ASP A 335 1.52 31.64 4.04
N GLY A 336 2.34 32.65 3.76
CA GLY A 336 3.78 32.62 3.98
C GLY A 336 4.19 32.94 5.42
N ALA A 337 5.50 32.85 5.68
CA ALA A 337 6.10 33.03 6.99
C ALA A 337 6.25 34.51 7.41
N VAL A 338 6.08 35.44 6.47
CA VAL A 338 6.35 36.87 6.67
C VAL A 338 5.13 37.73 6.37
N LYS A 339 5.06 38.88 7.04
CA LYS A 339 4.05 39.92 6.80
C LYS A 339 4.65 41.04 5.94
N ASN A 340 3.84 41.64 5.08
CA ASN A 340 4.19 42.83 4.31
C ASN A 340 4.17 44.09 5.22
N ALA A 341 4.50 45.25 4.66
CA ALA A 341 4.52 46.51 5.42
C ALA A 341 3.14 46.93 5.98
N ALA A 342 2.05 46.43 5.38
CA ALA A 342 0.69 46.66 5.86
C ALA A 342 0.29 45.67 7.00
N GLY A 343 1.18 44.75 7.39
CA GLY A 343 0.91 43.75 8.42
C GLY A 343 0.14 42.52 7.93
N GLU A 344 -0.07 42.39 6.62
CA GLU A 344 -0.77 41.27 6.00
C GLU A 344 0.21 40.15 5.66
N THR A 345 -0.20 38.90 5.82
CA THR A 345 0.62 37.75 5.46
C THR A 345 0.88 37.71 3.95
N VAL A 346 2.15 37.59 3.56
CA VAL A 346 2.53 37.45 2.16
C VAL A 346 2.05 36.09 1.66
N LYS A 347 1.30 36.07 0.56
CA LYS A 347 0.85 34.84 -0.09
C LYS A 347 1.99 34.20 -0.88
N ILE A 348 2.05 32.88 -0.82
CA ILE A 348 3.07 32.03 -1.47
C ILE A 348 2.39 30.84 -2.14
N PRO A 349 3.03 30.14 -3.10
CA PRO A 349 2.52 28.87 -3.58
C PRO A 349 2.35 27.86 -2.44
N CYS A 350 1.23 27.13 -2.40
CA CYS A 350 0.97 26.16 -1.34
C CYS A 350 1.97 25.01 -1.25
N SER A 351 2.72 24.73 -2.32
CA SER A 351 3.82 23.74 -2.31
C SER A 351 5.11 24.27 -1.67
N CYS A 352 5.10 25.47 -1.09
CA CYS A 352 6.27 26.09 -0.48
C CYS A 352 6.11 26.23 1.05
N PRO A 353 7.15 25.92 1.83
CA PRO A 353 8.46 25.40 1.40
C PRO A 353 8.38 23.95 0.89
N PRO A 354 9.37 23.48 0.09
CA PRO A 354 9.41 22.09 -0.37
C PRO A 354 9.63 21.11 0.79
N ASP A 355 9.45 19.83 0.50
CA ASP A 355 9.94 18.74 1.35
C ASP A 355 11.45 18.87 1.62
N ARG A 356 11.87 18.56 2.85
CA ARG A 356 13.25 18.82 3.31
C ARG A 356 14.26 17.92 2.61
N ASP A 357 13.96 16.64 2.43
CA ASP A 357 14.89 15.70 1.77
C ASP A 357 15.05 16.03 0.29
N SER A 358 13.93 16.34 -0.38
CA SER A 358 13.92 16.80 -1.77
C SER A 358 14.72 18.09 -1.96
N PHE A 359 14.62 19.01 -1.00
CA PHE A 359 15.41 20.24 -0.98
C PHE A 359 16.90 19.98 -0.74
N LEU A 360 17.25 19.12 0.22
CA LEU A 360 18.64 18.78 0.53
C LEU A 360 19.36 18.19 -0.68
N ALA A 361 18.69 17.31 -1.45
CA ALA A 361 19.23 16.79 -2.70
C ALA A 361 19.51 17.92 -3.73
N SER A 362 18.64 18.91 -3.82
CA SER A 362 18.82 20.07 -4.71
C SER A 362 19.96 20.99 -4.24
N LEU A 363 20.08 21.19 -2.93
CA LEU A 363 21.15 21.98 -2.33
C LEU A 363 22.51 21.30 -2.51
N ASP A 364 22.58 20.00 -2.30
CA ASP A 364 23.79 19.20 -2.51
C ASP A 364 24.28 19.28 -3.96
N ALA A 365 23.37 19.14 -4.93
CA ALA A 365 23.70 19.31 -6.35
C ALA A 365 24.22 20.73 -6.67
N ASN A 366 23.63 21.77 -6.08
CA ASN A 366 24.08 23.15 -6.27
C ASN A 366 25.47 23.40 -5.66
N VAL A 367 25.73 22.87 -4.47
CA VAL A 367 27.01 23.01 -3.76
C VAL A 367 28.11 22.25 -4.49
N ALA A 368 27.84 21.02 -4.92
CA ALA A 368 28.75 20.23 -5.74
C ALA A 368 29.09 20.93 -7.06
N ALA A 369 28.13 21.63 -7.67
CA ALA A 369 28.35 22.41 -8.89
C ALA A 369 28.98 23.80 -8.65
N GLY A 370 29.06 24.26 -7.40
CA GLY A 370 29.47 25.63 -7.05
C GLY A 370 28.52 26.73 -7.56
N ARG A 371 27.32 26.35 -8.03
CA ARG A 371 26.32 27.24 -8.66
C ARG A 371 24.94 26.61 -8.64
N ALA A 372 23.89 27.41 -8.79
CA ALA A 372 22.53 26.88 -8.92
C ALA A 372 22.39 26.10 -10.25
N VAL A 373 22.14 24.79 -10.19
CA VAL A 373 22.11 23.91 -11.37
C VAL A 373 21.06 24.36 -12.40
N ASN A 374 19.89 24.82 -11.94
CA ASN A 374 18.83 25.33 -12.81
C ASN A 374 18.94 26.84 -13.09
N ASN A 375 19.94 27.52 -12.53
CA ASN A 375 20.28 28.89 -12.87
C ASN A 375 21.81 29.10 -12.78
N PRO A 376 22.58 28.55 -13.74
CA PRO A 376 24.04 28.45 -13.63
C PRO A 376 24.79 29.79 -13.48
N GLY A 377 24.15 30.92 -13.78
CA GLY A 377 24.71 32.25 -13.58
C GLY A 377 24.81 32.68 -12.10
N VAL A 378 24.19 31.94 -11.18
CA VAL A 378 24.21 32.24 -9.74
C VAL A 378 25.14 31.29 -9.01
N ALA A 379 26.24 31.82 -8.48
CA ALA A 379 27.20 31.05 -7.68
C ALA A 379 26.59 30.61 -6.34
N VAL A 380 26.96 29.41 -5.89
CA VAL A 380 26.53 28.84 -4.61
C VAL A 380 27.77 28.43 -3.82
N SER A 381 27.86 28.88 -2.57
CA SER A 381 28.91 28.51 -1.62
C SER A 381 28.29 28.08 -0.30
N PHE A 382 28.79 26.99 0.27
CA PHE A 382 28.26 26.42 1.51
C PHE A 382 29.41 26.14 2.49
N PRO A 383 29.94 27.17 3.16
CA PRO A 383 31.06 27.00 4.09
C PRO A 383 30.62 26.23 5.33
N THR A 384 31.55 25.48 5.93
CA THR A 384 31.26 24.54 7.03
C THR A 384 31.64 25.07 8.42
N ASP A 385 32.38 26.17 8.52
CA ASP A 385 32.72 26.75 9.82
C ASP A 385 31.53 27.46 10.48
N ASN A 386 31.70 27.82 11.75
CA ASN A 386 30.65 28.36 12.61
C ASN A 386 30.62 29.88 12.72
N SER A 387 31.42 30.61 11.92
CA SER A 387 31.35 32.07 11.90
C SER A 387 29.98 32.56 11.46
N ASN A 388 29.59 33.77 11.90
CA ASN A 388 28.35 34.39 11.45
C ASN A 388 28.35 34.62 9.93
N GLN A 389 29.51 34.90 9.35
CA GLN A 389 29.69 35.01 7.90
C GLN A 389 29.36 33.70 7.19
N SER A 390 29.85 32.57 7.70
CA SER A 390 29.56 31.25 7.12
C SER A 390 28.13 30.82 7.31
N LYS A 391 27.52 31.11 8.47
CA LYS A 391 26.07 30.90 8.68
C LYS A 391 25.23 31.74 7.71
N ALA A 392 25.58 33.00 7.50
CA ALA A 392 24.90 33.88 6.54
C ALA A 392 25.05 33.38 5.10
N ALA A 393 26.24 32.88 4.72
CA ALA A 393 26.48 32.27 3.43
C ALA A 393 25.63 31.00 3.22
N ARG A 394 25.50 30.13 4.23
CA ARG A 394 24.62 28.95 4.17
C ARG A 394 23.15 29.33 4.00
N ILE A 395 22.66 30.32 4.75
CA ILE A 395 21.29 30.83 4.55
C ILE A 395 21.10 31.36 3.12
N THR A 396 22.10 32.07 2.59
CA THR A 396 22.07 32.61 1.23
C THR A 396 22.03 31.49 0.18
N ALA A 397 22.84 30.44 0.34
CA ALA A 397 22.81 29.24 -0.51
C ALA A 397 21.45 28.52 -0.47
N VAL A 398 20.83 28.44 0.71
CA VAL A 398 19.48 27.88 0.87
C VAL A 398 18.44 28.72 0.13
N LEU A 399 18.48 30.05 0.29
CA LEU A 399 17.56 30.97 -0.40
C LEU A 399 17.74 30.92 -1.92
N ILE A 400 18.97 30.88 -2.41
CA ILE A 400 19.27 30.72 -3.85
C ILE A 400 18.69 29.39 -4.36
N THR A 401 18.91 28.30 -3.63
CA THR A 401 18.39 26.98 -4.02
C THR A 401 16.87 26.98 -4.06
N LEU A 402 16.20 27.51 -3.03
CA LEU A 402 14.73 27.62 -2.98
C LEU A 402 14.17 28.38 -4.18
N GLN A 403 14.78 29.51 -4.55
CA GLN A 403 14.30 30.36 -5.64
C GLN A 403 14.57 29.78 -7.04
N ASN A 404 15.47 28.80 -7.16
CA ASN A 404 15.90 28.23 -8.43
C ASN A 404 15.62 26.72 -8.54
N LEU A 405 14.63 26.20 -7.81
CA LEU A 405 14.30 24.77 -7.83
C LEU A 405 13.87 24.25 -9.21
N ARG A 406 13.29 25.11 -10.07
CA ARG A 406 12.71 24.72 -11.37
C ARG A 406 13.13 25.63 -12.53
N GLY A 407 14.13 26.49 -12.31
CA GLY A 407 14.62 27.46 -13.30
C GLY A 407 14.92 28.82 -12.67
N PRO A 408 15.42 29.80 -13.43
CA PRO A 408 15.77 31.12 -12.93
C PRO A 408 14.57 31.82 -12.29
N GLY A 409 14.59 31.98 -10.96
CA GLY A 409 13.50 32.60 -10.19
C GLY A 409 12.21 31.75 -10.12
N VAL A 410 12.23 30.52 -10.61
CA VAL A 410 11.08 29.60 -10.58
C VAL A 410 11.30 28.60 -9.44
N GLY A 411 10.72 28.90 -8.30
CA GLY A 411 10.86 28.08 -7.10
C GLY A 411 10.02 28.64 -5.95
N CYS A 412 10.47 28.42 -4.72
CA CYS A 412 9.81 28.94 -3.54
C CYS A 412 10.35 30.33 -3.17
N PRO A 413 9.46 31.34 -3.00
CA PRO A 413 9.88 32.67 -2.60
C PRO A 413 10.45 32.62 -1.18
N ALA A 414 11.35 33.56 -0.86
CA ALA A 414 11.96 33.63 0.48
C ALA A 414 10.90 33.78 1.60
N ALA A 415 9.77 34.41 1.28
CA ALA A 415 8.58 34.54 2.14
C ALA A 415 7.97 33.20 2.58
N SER A 416 8.34 32.08 1.94
CA SER A 416 7.95 30.73 2.39
C SER A 416 8.75 30.19 3.56
N THR A 417 9.68 30.97 4.09
CA THR A 417 10.57 30.57 5.19
C THR A 417 10.84 31.74 6.13
N THR A 418 11.41 31.46 7.29
CA THR A 418 11.88 32.46 8.26
C THR A 418 13.34 32.89 8.02
N LEU A 419 13.97 32.40 6.94
CA LEU A 419 15.40 32.52 6.69
C LEU A 419 15.88 33.97 6.52
N LEU A 420 15.07 34.86 5.97
CA LEU A 420 15.42 36.29 5.89
C LEU A 420 15.52 36.93 7.28
N GLY A 421 14.67 36.51 8.23
CA GLY A 421 14.75 36.93 9.62
C GLY A 421 16.01 36.39 10.30
N GLN A 422 16.32 35.11 10.07
CA GLN A 422 17.55 34.48 10.58
C GLN A 422 18.81 35.15 10.01
N LEU A 423 18.83 35.48 8.72
CA LEU A 423 19.94 36.17 8.06
C LEU A 423 20.16 37.55 8.67
N LYS A 424 19.08 38.32 8.87
CA LYS A 424 19.13 39.63 9.52
C LYS A 424 19.67 39.54 10.95
N ALA A 425 19.30 38.51 11.70
CA ALA A 425 19.78 38.29 13.06
C ALA A 425 21.28 37.95 13.16
N LEU A 426 21.89 37.43 12.09
CA LEU A 426 23.33 37.17 12.02
C LEU A 426 24.16 38.39 11.58
N GLN A 427 23.51 39.39 11.01
CA GLN A 427 24.12 40.61 10.47
C GLN A 427 24.04 41.81 11.44
N GLY A 428 23.21 41.70 12.48
CA GLY A 428 23.21 42.61 13.63
C GLY A 428 24.15 42.11 14.71
#